data_AF-E6VIN3-F1
#
_entry.id   AF-E6VIN3-F1
#
_cell.length_a   1.000
_cell.length_b   1.000
_cell.length_c   1.000
_cell.angle_alpha   90.00
_cell.angle_beta   90.00
_cell.angle_gamma   90.00
#
_symmetry.space_group_name_H-M   'P 1'
#
loop_
_entity.id
_entity.type
_entity.pdbx_description
1 polymer ?
#
loop_
_entity_poly.entity_id
_entity_poly.type
_entity_poly.pdbx_seq_one_letter_code
_entity_poly.pdbx_strand_id
1 'polypeptide(L)'
;MARKNEPYRYCIVESYCPARTSGLHGPVHIRPIEGQPFPPHLHVECSKELSDTNRYKVGTRFKIRAKLTDRRGSGEFVYSYFGWPYEVLGPDDF
;
A
#
# COMPACT_ATOMS: atom_id res chain seq x y z
N MET A 1 -3.30 -15.57 -6.17
CA MET A 1 -1.94 -15.28 -5.69
C MET A 1 -0.99 -16.13 -6.52
N ALA A 2 -0.25 -15.54 -7.46
CA ALA A 2 0.47 -16.31 -8.49
C ALA A 2 2.02 -16.21 -8.44
N ARG A 3 2.61 -15.24 -7.74
CA ARG A 3 4.05 -15.24 -7.43
C ARG A 3 4.34 -16.09 -6.20
N LYS A 4 4.63 -17.38 -6.42
CA LYS A 4 5.26 -18.23 -5.41
C LYS A 4 6.70 -17.72 -5.18
N ASN A 5 7.06 -17.44 -3.93
CA ASN A 5 8.43 -17.12 -3.42
C ASN A 5 8.91 -15.66 -3.41
N GLU A 6 8.04 -14.65 -3.58
CA GLU A 6 8.47 -13.27 -3.30
C GLU A 6 8.62 -13.04 -1.78
N PRO A 7 9.79 -12.56 -1.28
CA PRO A 7 10.00 -12.33 0.13
C PRO A 7 9.19 -11.12 0.61
N TYR A 8 8.69 -11.21 1.84
CA TYR A 8 8.15 -10.04 2.53
C TYR A 8 9.28 -9.07 2.89
N ARG A 9 9.07 -7.78 2.61
CA ARG A 9 9.99 -6.69 2.93
C ARG A 9 9.20 -5.58 3.63
N TYR A 10 9.91 -4.75 4.40
CA TYR A 10 9.33 -3.50 4.86
C TYR A 10 9.27 -2.50 3.69
N CYS A 11 8.18 -1.76 3.62
CA CYS A 11 7.95 -0.72 2.62
C CYS A 11 7.23 0.44 3.28
N ILE A 12 7.65 1.66 2.97
CA ILE A 12 6.90 2.86 3.30
C ILE A 12 5.85 3.09 2.22
N VAL A 13 4.61 3.31 2.65
CA VAL A 13 3.46 3.57 1.78
C VAL A 13 2.78 4.86 2.20
N GLU A 14 2.02 5.48 1.30
CA GLU A 14 1.21 6.66 1.60
C GLU A 14 -0.24 6.47 1.17
N SER A 15 -1.16 7.14 1.89
CA SER A 15 -2.53 7.30 1.45
C SER A 15 -2.65 8.43 0.42
N TYR A 16 -3.41 8.21 -0.66
CA TYR A 16 -3.59 9.20 -1.72
C TYR A 16 -4.98 9.10 -2.36
N CYS A 17 -5.44 10.19 -2.96
CA CYS A 17 -6.65 10.24 -3.77
C CYS A 17 -6.28 10.06 -5.24
N PRO A 18 -6.54 8.91 -5.89
CA PRO A 18 -6.26 8.75 -7.30
C PRO A 18 -7.21 9.60 -8.16
N ALA A 19 -6.71 10.13 -9.27
CA ALA A 19 -7.52 10.87 -10.23
C ALA A 19 -8.58 9.99 -10.94
N ARG A 20 -8.34 8.67 -11.01
CA ARG A 20 -9.27 7.66 -11.51
C ARG A 20 -9.16 6.41 -10.65
N THR A 21 -10.29 5.87 -10.20
CA THR A 21 -10.31 4.70 -9.31
C THR A 21 -10.18 3.37 -10.04
N SER A 22 -10.27 3.34 -11.39
CA SER A 22 -10.08 2.14 -12.24
C SER A 22 -10.79 0.87 -11.73
N GLY A 23 -11.97 1.00 -11.12
CA GLY A 23 -12.73 -0.13 -10.56
C GLY A 23 -12.32 -0.58 -9.16
N LEU A 24 -11.36 0.10 -8.52
CA LEU A 24 -11.05 -0.07 -7.11
C LEU A 24 -12.07 0.69 -6.25
N HIS A 25 -12.40 0.14 -5.09
CA HIS A 25 -13.39 0.72 -4.18
C HIS A 25 -12.78 1.78 -3.27
N GLY A 26 -13.55 2.84 -3.01
CA GLY A 26 -13.19 3.93 -2.10
C GLY A 26 -12.49 5.11 -2.78
N PRO A 27 -12.46 6.29 -2.13
CA PRO A 27 -11.81 7.49 -2.66
C PRO A 27 -10.31 7.58 -2.31
N VAL A 28 -9.86 6.82 -1.29
CA VAL A 28 -8.48 6.83 -0.80
C VAL A 28 -7.84 5.47 -0.99
N HIS A 29 -6.64 5.46 -1.55
CA HIS A 29 -5.88 4.26 -1.86
C HIS A 29 -4.49 4.36 -1.24
N ILE A 30 -3.82 3.21 -1.15
CA ILE A 30 -2.47 3.10 -0.63
C ILE A 30 -1.52 2.74 -1.77
N ARG A 31 -0.38 3.42 -1.82
CA ARG A 31 0.72 3.15 -2.77
C ARG A 31 2.09 3.20 -2.09
N PRO A 32 3.12 2.52 -2.60
CA PRO A 32 4.50 2.76 -2.17
C PRO A 32 4.92 4.21 -2.44
N ILE A 33 5.76 4.77 -1.58
CA ILE A 33 6.45 6.04 -1.89
C ILE A 33 7.65 5.80 -2.80
N GLU A 34 8.16 6.85 -3.44
CA GLU A 34 9.37 6.76 -4.27
C GLU A 34 10.59 6.27 -3.48
N GLY A 35 11.47 5.52 -4.13
CA GLY A 35 12.69 4.96 -3.53
C GLY A 35 12.47 3.71 -2.65
N GLN A 36 11.25 3.22 -2.51
CA GLN A 36 10.94 1.99 -1.78
C GLN A 36 11.12 0.73 -2.65
N PRO A 37 11.12 -0.49 -2.06
CA PRO A 37 11.32 -1.73 -2.81
C PRO A 37 10.26 -2.03 -3.88
N PHE A 38 9.13 -1.32 -3.87
CA PHE A 38 8.02 -1.52 -4.80
C PHE A 38 7.72 -0.21 -5.55
N PRO A 39 7.40 -0.25 -6.86
CA PRO A 39 7.09 0.97 -7.62
C PRO A 39 5.85 1.72 -7.11
N PRO A 40 5.83 3.06 -7.14
CA PRO A 40 4.74 3.88 -6.61
C PRO A 40 3.44 3.82 -7.43
N HIS A 41 3.49 3.26 -8.64
CA HIS A 41 2.30 3.06 -9.47
C HIS A 41 1.54 1.77 -9.11
N LEU A 42 2.13 0.89 -8.29
CA LEU A 42 1.46 -0.34 -7.86
C LEU A 42 0.44 -0.05 -6.77
N HIS A 43 -0.73 -0.66 -6.90
CA HIS A 43 -1.72 -0.67 -5.83
C HIS A 43 -1.26 -1.54 -4.66
N VAL A 44 -1.52 -1.08 -3.43
CA VAL A 44 -1.26 -1.84 -2.21
C VAL A 44 -2.59 -2.36 -1.65
N GLU A 45 -2.74 -3.68 -1.60
CA GLU A 45 -3.78 -4.35 -0.84
C GLU A 45 -3.30 -4.53 0.62
N CYS A 46 -3.96 -3.84 1.56
CA CYS A 46 -3.59 -3.83 2.98
C CYS A 46 -4.81 -3.65 3.89
N SER A 47 -4.60 -3.40 5.19
CA SER A 47 -5.68 -3.04 6.11
C SER A 47 -6.43 -1.80 5.61
N LYS A 48 -7.77 -1.84 5.69
CA LYS A 48 -8.65 -0.71 5.34
C LYS A 48 -8.44 0.49 6.26
N GLU A 49 -7.87 0.27 7.44
CA GLU A 49 -7.58 1.34 8.41
C GLU A 49 -6.65 2.40 7.82
N LEU A 50 -5.67 2.02 6.99
CA LEU A 50 -4.72 2.97 6.39
C LEU A 50 -5.41 3.94 5.42
N SER A 51 -6.52 3.52 4.82
CA SER A 51 -7.35 4.33 3.92
C SER A 51 -8.54 5.02 4.62
N ASP A 52 -8.71 4.83 5.93
CA ASP A 52 -9.82 5.41 6.69
C ASP A 52 -9.52 6.88 7.03
N THR A 53 -10.21 7.78 6.33
CA THR A 53 -10.06 9.24 6.51
C THR A 53 -10.55 9.76 7.85
N ASN A 54 -11.32 8.96 8.62
CA ASN A 54 -11.69 9.32 9.99
C ASN A 54 -10.53 9.09 10.97
N ARG A 55 -9.54 8.28 10.59
CA ARG A 55 -8.38 7.93 11.43
C ARG A 55 -7.12 8.66 11.00
N TYR A 56 -6.87 8.74 9.69
CA TYR A 56 -5.65 9.31 9.13
C TYR A 56 -5.97 10.32 8.03
N LYS A 57 -5.22 11.42 8.00
CA LYS A 57 -5.31 12.38 6.89
C LYS A 57 -4.76 11.74 5.62
N VAL A 58 -5.30 12.11 4.46
CA VAL A 58 -4.71 11.73 3.17
C VAL A 58 -3.28 12.27 3.10
N GLY A 59 -2.34 11.47 2.60
CA GLY A 59 -0.91 11.75 2.59
C GLY A 59 -0.17 11.19 3.81
N THR A 60 -0.87 10.59 4.77
CA THR A 60 -0.22 9.89 5.89
C THR A 60 0.62 8.74 5.36
N ARG A 61 1.83 8.60 5.92
CA ARG A 61 2.79 7.56 5.55
C ARG A 61 2.83 6.47 6.61
N PHE A 62 2.99 5.25 6.16
CA PHE A 62 2.99 4.06 7.00
C PHE A 62 4.13 3.14 6.62
N LYS A 63 4.79 2.53 7.61
CA LYS A 63 5.70 1.41 7.37
C LYS A 63 4.94 0.11 7.52
N ILE A 64 4.89 -0.67 6.45
CA ILE A 64 4.17 -1.95 6.42
C ILE A 64 5.11 -3.09 6.00
N ARG A 65 4.74 -4.33 6.36
CA ARG A 65 5.36 -5.53 5.83
C ARG A 65 4.56 -6.03 4.63
N ALA A 66 5.16 -6.03 3.45
CA ALA A 66 4.47 -6.40 2.21
C ALA A 66 5.34 -7.22 1.26
N LYS A 67 4.73 -7.83 0.25
CA LYS A 67 5.42 -8.51 -0.85
C LYS A 67 4.80 -8.12 -2.19
N LEU A 68 5.59 -8.27 -3.25
CA LEU A 68 5.08 -8.21 -4.61
C LEU A 68 4.27 -9.47 -4.91
N THR A 69 3.12 -9.30 -5.53
CA THR A 69 2.27 -10.40 -5.97
C THR A 69 1.65 -10.02 -7.30
N ASP A 70 1.11 -11.02 -7.98
CA ASP A 70 0.31 -10.83 -9.18
C ASP A 70 -1.03 -11.54 -9.01
N ARG A 71 -2.00 -11.04 -9.76
CA ARG A 71 -3.26 -11.72 -10.02
C ARG A 71 -3.18 -12.24 -11.44
N ARG A 72 -3.43 -13.54 -11.62
CA ARG A 72 -3.38 -14.21 -12.94
C ARG A 72 -4.17 -13.39 -13.96
N GLY A 73 -3.48 -12.69 -14.86
CA GLY A 73 -4.06 -11.85 -15.91
C GLY A 73 -4.49 -10.42 -15.55
N SER A 74 -4.27 -9.93 -14.32
CA SER A 74 -4.70 -8.58 -13.88
C SER A 74 -3.55 -7.66 -13.44
N GLY A 75 -2.30 -8.06 -13.70
CA GLY A 75 -1.12 -7.28 -13.36
C GLY A 75 -0.60 -7.50 -11.94
N GLU A 76 0.44 -6.75 -11.60
CA GLU A 76 1.15 -6.80 -10.33
C GLU A 76 0.53 -5.87 -9.30
N PHE A 77 0.59 -6.26 -8.04
CA PHE A 77 0.18 -5.45 -6.90
C PHE A 77 1.02 -5.79 -5.68
N VAL A 78 1.02 -4.91 -4.70
CA VAL A 78 1.69 -5.12 -3.41
C VAL A 78 0.67 -5.66 -2.43
N TYR A 79 1.02 -6.72 -1.70
CA TYR A 79 0.15 -7.34 -0.72
C TYR A 79 0.75 -7.26 0.68
N SER A 80 -0.03 -6.74 1.62
CA SER A 80 0.21 -6.77 3.05
C SER A 80 -0.97 -7.43 3.74
N TYR A 81 -0.72 -8.40 4.62
CA TYR A 81 -1.79 -9.01 5.39
C TYR A 81 -2.46 -7.97 6.30
N PHE A 82 -3.80 -7.91 6.28
CA PHE A 82 -4.56 -6.87 6.98
C PHE A 82 -4.40 -6.89 8.51
N GLY A 83 -4.07 -8.04 9.10
CA GLY A 83 -3.88 -8.18 10.54
C GLY A 83 -2.45 -7.93 11.02
N TRP A 84 -1.52 -7.57 10.13
CA TRP A 84 -0.16 -7.23 10.54
C TRP A 84 -0.06 -5.82 11.09
N PRO A 85 0.80 -5.59 12.10
CA PRO A 85 1.04 -4.25 12.62
C PRO A 85 1.68 -3.36 11.56
N TYR A 86 1.39 -2.08 11.67
CA TYR A 86 1.99 -1.01 10.87
C TYR A 86 2.43 0.13 11.79
N GLU A 87 3.42 0.89 11.33
CA GLU A 87 3.92 2.08 12.02
C GLU A 87 3.42 3.32 11.28
N VAL A 88 2.86 4.29 12.00
CA VAL A 88 2.50 5.60 11.45
C VAL A 88 3.72 6.49 11.56
N LEU A 89 4.15 7.06 10.44
CA LEU A 89 5.36 7.86 10.38
C LEU A 89 5.02 9.35 10.46
N GLY A 90 5.78 10.09 11.25
CA GLY A 90 5.63 11.53 11.44
C GLY A 90 6.35 12.34 10.36
N PRO A 91 6.12 13.66 10.30
CA PRO A 91 6.81 14.54 9.36
C PRO A 91 8.34 14.53 9.50
N ASP A 92 8.86 14.16 10.68
CA ASP A 92 10.30 14.12 10.97
C ASP A 92 11.01 12.82 10.52
N ASP A 93 10.26 11.82 10.02
CA ASP A 93 10.79 10.51 9.60
C ASP A 93 11.30 10.48 8.13
N PHE A 94 11.38 11.64 7.45
CA PHE A 94 11.64 11.74 6.00
C PHE A 94 12.55 12.90 5.58
#